data_AF-A0A7Z0BRJ9-F1
#
_entry.id   AF-A0A7Z0BRJ9-F1
#
_cell.length_a   1.000
_cell.length_b   1.000
_cell.length_c   1.000
_cell.angle_alpha   90.00
_cell.angle_beta   90.00
_cell.angle_gamma   90.00
#
_symmetry.space_group_name_H-M   'P 1'
#
loop_
_entity.id
_entity.type
_entity.pdbx_description
1 polymer ?
#
loop_
_entity_poly.entity_id
_entity_poly.type
_entity_poly.pdbx_seq_one_letter_code
_entity_poly.pdbx_strand_id
1 'polypeptide(L)' 'MNHREKDQHWSLESLTKAYQQGYMAGLAGHSSDAQPFADSVPAAAWEAGWVDGEGQRRLSAEKINRAAPNPSTTKKRA' A
#
# COMPACT_ATOMS: atom_id res chain seq x y z
N MET A 1 -40.49 -4.81 -15.56
CA MET A 1 -39.10 -4.54 -15.99
C MET A 1 -38.16 -5.29 -15.06
N ASN A 2 -37.53 -6.37 -15.52
CA ASN A 2 -36.44 -7.02 -14.77
C ASN A 2 -35.27 -6.04 -14.74
N HIS A 3 -35.12 -5.34 -13.62
CA HIS A 3 -33.90 -4.61 -13.31
C HIS A 3 -32.81 -5.67 -13.30
N ARG A 4 -32.03 -5.66 -14.38
CA ARG A 4 -30.74 -6.32 -14.45
C ARG A 4 -29.94 -5.74 -13.29
N GLU A 5 -30.07 -6.36 -12.12
CA GLU A 5 -29.01 -6.55 -11.15
C GLU A 5 -27.86 -7.11 -11.98
N LYS A 6 -27.13 -6.20 -12.63
CA LYS A 6 -25.87 -6.53 -13.27
C LYS A 6 -25.01 -6.96 -12.10
N ASP A 7 -24.93 -8.27 -11.97
CA ASP A 7 -24.05 -9.15 -11.22
C ASP A 7 -22.60 -8.64 -11.08
N GLN A 8 -22.42 -7.43 -10.56
CA GLN A 8 -21.17 -6.91 -10.04
C GLN A 8 -21.00 -7.53 -8.64
N HIS A 9 -20.90 -8.86 -8.58
CA HIS A 9 -20.69 -9.61 -7.33
C HIS A 9 -19.25 -9.44 -6.86
N TRP A 10 -18.91 -8.24 -6.35
CA TRP A 10 -17.67 -8.10 -5.59
C TRP A 10 -17.88 -8.81 -4.26
N SER A 11 -17.50 -10.08 -4.22
CA SER A 11 -17.44 -10.82 -2.95
C SER A 11 -16.47 -10.10 -2.01
N LEU A 12 -16.69 -10.25 -0.70
CA LEU A 12 -15.75 -9.75 0.31
C LEU A 12 -14.32 -10.24 0.03
N GLU A 13 -14.19 -11.47 -0.44
CA GLU A 13 -12.90 -12.04 -0.79
C GLU A 13 -12.25 -11.35 -2.00
N SER A 14 -13.03 -10.99 -3.02
CA SER A 14 -12.54 -10.22 -4.18
C SER A 14 -12.02 -8.84 -3.78
N LEU A 15 -12.74 -8.14 -2.88
CA LEU A 15 -12.32 -6.84 -2.35
C LEU A 15 -11.09 -6.97 -1.45
N THR A 16 -11.04 -8.02 -0.63
CA THR A 16 -9.88 -8.33 0.22
C THR A 16 -8.64 -8.59 -0.61
N LYS A 17 -8.77 -9.36 -1.70
CA LYS A 17 -7.67 -9.62 -2.65
C LYS A 17 -7.20 -8.33 -3.32
N ALA A 18 -8.12 -7.47 -3.76
CA ALA A 18 -7.77 -6.19 -4.35
C ALA A 18 -6.98 -5.32 -3.35
N TYR A 19 -7.45 -5.21 -2.11
CA TYR A 19 -6.75 -4.50 -1.03
C TYR A 19 -5.34 -5.07 -0.78
N GLN A 20 -5.22 -6.39 -0.63
CA GLN A 20 -3.92 -7.04 -0.40
C GLN A 20 -2.94 -6.82 -1.56
N GLN A 21 -3.43 -6.88 -2.81
CA GLN A 21 -2.62 -6.60 -3.99
C GLN A 21 -2.14 -5.14 -4.01
N GLY A 22 -3.02 -4.20 -3.66
CA GLY A 22 -2.67 -2.78 -3.52
C GLY A 22 -1.60 -2.57 -2.49
N TYR A 23 -1.81 -3.12 -1.29
CA TYR A 23 -0.85 -3.04 -0.18
C TYR A 23 0.54 -3.55 -0.56
N MET A 24 0.61 -4.69 -1.23
CA MET A 24 1.88 -5.23 -1.72
C MET A 24 2.54 -4.32 -2.77
N ALA A 25 1.76 -3.75 -3.69
CA ALA A 25 2.28 -2.82 -4.69
C ALA A 25 2.81 -1.53 -4.04
N GLY A 26 2.12 -0.99 -3.04
CA GLY A 26 2.55 0.18 -2.27
C GLY A 26 3.83 -0.07 -1.50
N LEU A 27 3.94 -1.24 -0.84
CA LEU A 27 5.15 -1.68 -0.14
C LEU A 27 6.35 -1.86 -1.10
N ALA A 28 6.10 -2.35 -2.32
CA ALA A 28 7.13 -2.48 -3.35
C ALA A 28 7.55 -1.14 -3.98
N GLY A 29 6.79 -0.07 -3.73
CA GLY A 29 7.04 1.26 -4.33
C GLY A 29 6.60 1.36 -5.80
N HIS A 30 5.70 0.49 -6.24
CA HIS A 30 5.08 0.61 -7.56
C HIS A 30 4.12 1.81 -7.60
N SER A 31 3.92 2.41 -8.77
CA SER A 31 2.93 3.48 -8.97
C SER A 31 1.50 2.97 -8.82
N SER A 32 0.61 3.84 -8.34
CA SER A 32 -0.84 3.58 -8.29
C SER A 32 -1.45 3.35 -9.68
N ASP A 33 -0.84 3.90 -10.73
CA ASP A 33 -1.29 3.72 -12.13
C ASP A 33 -1.18 2.28 -12.66
N ALA A 34 -0.47 1.40 -11.94
CA ALA A 34 -0.33 -0.02 -12.31
C ALA A 34 -1.55 -0.88 -11.90
N GLN A 35 -2.62 -0.26 -11.42
CA GLN A 35 -3.83 -0.95 -11.00
C GLN A 35 -4.46 -1.75 -12.15
N PRO A 36 -4.80 -3.04 -11.94
CA PRO A 36 -5.42 -3.87 -12.98
C PRO A 36 -6.95 -3.75 -13.09
N PHE A 37 -7.60 -3.04 -12.17
CA PHE A 37 -9.06 -2.95 -12.06
C PHE A 37 -9.63 -1.76 -12.84
N ALA A 38 -10.61 -2.03 -13.71
CA ALA A 38 -11.37 -1.02 -14.44
C ALA A 38 -12.66 -0.58 -13.72
N ASP A 39 -13.19 -1.42 -12.81
CA ASP A 39 -14.40 -1.14 -12.02
C ASP A 39 -14.09 -0.35 -10.74
N SER A 40 -14.99 0.55 -10.36
CA SER A 40 -14.75 1.53 -9.29
C SER A 40 -14.61 0.95 -7.87
N VAL A 41 -15.27 -0.17 -7.55
CA VAL A 41 -15.27 -0.70 -6.17
C VAL A 41 -14.01 -1.54 -5.85
N PRO A 42 -13.61 -2.55 -6.66
CA PRO A 42 -12.32 -3.22 -6.46
C PRO A 42 -11.12 -2.29 -6.66
N ALA A 43 -11.22 -1.32 -7.57
CA ALA A 43 -10.24 -0.24 -7.72
C ALA A 43 -10.07 0.51 -6.40
N ALA A 44 -11.15 1.01 -5.81
CA ALA A 44 -11.07 1.73 -4.54
C ALA A 44 -10.46 0.88 -3.40
N ALA A 45 -10.77 -0.43 -3.35
CA ALA A 45 -10.17 -1.33 -2.38
C ALA A 45 -8.65 -1.50 -2.62
N TRP A 46 -8.22 -1.63 -3.87
CA TRP A 46 -6.81 -1.68 -4.23
C TRP A 46 -6.07 -0.38 -3.91
N GLU A 47 -6.65 0.76 -4.24
CA GLU A 47 -6.08 2.09 -3.94
C GLU A 47 -5.91 2.29 -2.43
N ALA A 48 -6.91 1.92 -1.63
CA ALA A 48 -6.81 1.97 -0.18
C ALA A 48 -5.64 1.12 0.34
N GLY A 49 -5.50 -0.11 -0.17
CA GLY A 49 -4.36 -0.96 0.17
C GLY A 49 -3.03 -0.33 -0.24
N TRP A 50 -2.94 0.23 -1.45
CA TRP A 50 -1.73 0.85 -1.96
C TRP A 50 -1.28 2.05 -1.10
N VAL A 51 -2.22 2.91 -0.71
CA VAL A 51 -1.96 4.05 0.18
C VAL A 51 -1.42 3.59 1.53
N ASP A 52 -1.96 2.49 2.08
CA ASP A 52 -1.50 1.90 3.35
C ASP A 52 -0.12 1.21 3.24
N GLY A 53 0.23 0.69 2.06
CA GLY A 53 1.52 0.02 1.77
C GLY A 53 2.68 0.96 1.44
N GLU A 54 2.42 2.00 0.63
CA GLU A 54 3.10 3.31 0.82
C GLU A 54 2.75 3.79 2.24
N GLY A 55 3.18 4.89 2.83
CA GLY A 55 2.98 5.10 4.28
C GLY A 55 3.81 4.10 5.09
N GLN A 56 3.45 2.81 5.17
CA GLN A 56 4.24 1.77 5.84
C GLN A 56 5.68 1.67 5.31
N ARG A 57 5.91 1.70 3.99
CA ARG A 57 7.25 1.76 3.41
C ARG A 57 8.00 3.05 3.76
N ARG A 58 7.32 4.20 3.75
CA ARG A 58 7.93 5.48 4.17
C ARG A 58 8.31 5.49 5.65
N LEU A 59 7.43 4.98 6.50
CA LEU A 59 7.66 4.86 7.94
C LEU A 59 8.81 3.91 8.24
N SER A 60 8.95 2.80 7.50
CA SER A 60 10.08 1.88 7.68
C SER A 60 11.39 2.52 7.23
N ALA A 61 11.41 3.26 6.13
CA ALA A 61 12.57 4.03 5.68
C ALA A 61 12.98 5.11 6.71
N GLU A 62 12.02 5.80 7.32
CA GLU A 62 12.28 6.80 8.35
C GLU A 62 12.84 6.17 9.64
N LYS A 63 12.30 5.02 10.06
CA LYS A 63 12.81 4.27 11.22
C LYS A 63 14.27 3.83 11.01
N ILE A 64 14.63 3.41 9.80
CA ILE A 64 16.02 3.07 9.46
C ILE A 64 16.92 4.31 9.56
N ASN A 65 16.49 5.45 9.02
CA ASN A 65 17.27 6.69 9.09
C ASN A 65 17.47 7.19 10.52
N ARG A 66 16.46 7.03 11.38
CA ARG A 66 16.56 7.40 12.80
C ARG A 66 17.46 6.46 13.61
N ALA A 67 17.59 5.20 13.19
CA ALA A 67 18.42 4.20 13.83
C ALA A 67 19.91 4.30 13.43
N ALA A 68 20.27 5.11 12.44
CA ALA A 68 21.66 5.35 12.08
C ALA A 68 22.38 6.07 13.24
N PRO A 69 23.37 5.44 13.91
CA PRO A 69 24.11 6.10 14.96
C PRO A 69 24.96 7.20 14.34
N ASN A 70 24.81 8.43 14.84
CA ASN A 70 25.68 9.55 14.49
C ASN A 70 27.14 9.17 14.81
N PRO A 71 28.09 9.15 13.85
CA PRO A 71 29.48 8.77 14.11
C PRO A 71 30.27 9.82 14.92
N SER A 72 29.61 10.84 15.48
CA SER A 72 30.27 12.05 16.03
C SER A 72 30.48 12.05 17.55
N THR A 73 30.58 10.90 18.21
CA THR A 73 30.97 10.84 19.63
C THR A 73 32.04 9.79 19.90
N THR A 74 33.25 10.03 19.41
CA THR A 74 34.46 9.53 20.07
C THR A 74 35.49 10.65 20.08
N LYS A 75 35.22 11.68 20.90
CA LYS A 75 36.21 12.69 21.22
C LYS A 75 37.18 12.06 22.23
N LYS A 76 38.40 11.79 21.76
CA LYS A 76 39.56 11.34 22.53
C LYS A 76 39.60 12.04 23.89
N ARG A 77 39.65 11.27 24.97
CA ARG A 77 40.22 11.75 26.24
C ARG A 77 41.61 11.14 26.37
N ALA A 78 42.57 12.05 26.39
CA ALA A 78 43.97 11.84 26.69
C ALA A 78 44.16 11.38 28.14
#